data_AF-A0A6P0TH63-F1
#
_entry.id   AF-A0A6P0TH63-F1
#
_cell.length_a   1.000
_cell.length_b   1.000
_cell.length_c   1.000
_cell.angle_alpha   90.00
_cell.angle_beta   90.00
_cell.angle_gamma   90.00
#
_symmetry.space_group_name_H-M   'P 1'
#
loop_
_entity.id
_entity.type
_entity.pdbx_description
1 polymer ?
#
loop_
_entity_poly.entity_id
_entity_poly.type
_entity_poly.pdbx_seq_one_letter_code
_entity_poly.pdbx_strand_id
1 'polypeptide(L)'
;MRRYLATARLVTLDSLTVFWGEWLDLRARIPQVIAAGLVSPLIYILAFGLGLGSALDRSDIPFAAGETYLQFILPGMIALSSMTISFGSTTFSICGERLYSKTFEEVLLLPVHPLSLFLGKMIAGVVRGLMTSASILVIAIIATQKITFLHPLFLLILVLNCAIFAGIGVIAGLNVKSIESVGLLNNFLIVPMSFLGGTFFDPNVLPFVLKIVVYCLPLTYVTTSLRSAVYLPLSQFPWFSVPILLVVGIVLAGIGAHQFSHQQD
;
A
#
# COMPACT_ATOMS: atom_id res chain seq x y z
N MET A 1 -5.20 24.61 -24.11
CA MET A 1 -4.05 23.69 -23.95
C MET A 1 -2.91 24.26 -23.10
N ARG A 2 -2.37 25.47 -23.38
CA ARG A 2 -1.27 26.10 -22.59
C ARG A 2 -1.58 26.36 -21.10
N ARG A 3 -2.81 26.79 -20.77
CA ARG A 3 -3.24 26.99 -19.36
C ARG A 3 -3.31 25.68 -18.56
N TYR A 4 -3.89 24.61 -19.13
CA TYR A 4 -3.96 23.30 -18.48
C TYR A 4 -2.57 22.71 -18.20
N LEU A 5 -1.63 22.85 -19.14
CA LEU A 5 -0.25 22.39 -18.95
C LEU A 5 0.48 23.21 -17.87
N ALA A 6 0.18 24.51 -17.75
CA ALA A 6 0.73 25.35 -16.68
C ALA A 6 0.18 24.94 -15.30
N THR A 7 -1.13 24.70 -15.18
CA THR A 7 -1.75 24.23 -13.94
C THR A 7 -1.25 22.85 -13.53
N ALA A 8 -1.14 21.91 -14.47
CA ALA A 8 -0.62 20.58 -14.18
C ALA A 8 0.84 20.63 -13.70
N ARG A 9 1.67 21.47 -14.34
CA ARG A 9 3.07 21.67 -13.93
C ARG A 9 3.16 22.26 -12.52
N LEU A 10 2.33 23.24 -12.20
CA LEU A 10 2.26 23.81 -10.85
C LEU A 10 1.88 22.76 -9.82
N VAL A 11 0.81 21.98 -10.08
CA VAL A 11 0.39 20.91 -9.18
C VAL A 11 1.51 19.91 -8.92
N THR A 12 2.24 19.50 -9.97
CA THR A 12 3.36 18.57 -9.78
C THR A 12 4.50 19.17 -8.97
N LEU A 13 4.85 20.43 -9.20
CA LEU A 13 5.93 21.09 -8.47
C LEU A 13 5.54 21.30 -7.01
N ASP A 14 4.32 21.74 -6.73
CA ASP A 14 3.79 21.93 -5.39
C ASP A 14 3.68 20.59 -4.64
N SER A 15 3.30 19.51 -5.34
CA SER A 15 3.28 18.17 -4.74
C SER A 15 4.68 17.74 -4.33
N LEU A 16 5.68 18.03 -5.15
CA LEU A 16 7.09 17.70 -4.86
C LEU A 16 7.65 18.55 -3.72
N THR A 17 7.27 19.82 -3.59
CA THR A 17 7.70 20.65 -2.45
C THR A 17 7.08 20.17 -1.14
N VAL A 18 5.80 19.81 -1.14
CA VAL A 18 5.15 19.19 0.03
C VAL A 18 5.82 17.86 0.38
N PHE A 19 6.07 17.00 -0.61
CA PHE A 19 6.81 15.76 -0.42
C PHE A 19 8.22 16.00 0.12
N TRP A 20 8.90 17.06 -0.31
CA TRP A 20 10.25 17.37 0.15
C TRP A 20 10.31 17.60 1.66
N GLY A 21 9.32 18.28 2.24
CA GLY A 21 9.21 18.44 3.69
C GLY A 21 9.13 17.09 4.41
N GLU A 22 8.22 16.24 3.96
CA GLU A 22 8.05 14.86 4.48
C GLU A 22 9.30 13.99 4.30
N TRP A 23 10.05 14.18 3.21
CA TRP A 23 11.28 13.45 2.92
C TRP A 23 12.40 13.81 3.89
N LEU A 24 12.51 15.08 4.28
CA LEU A 24 13.51 15.55 5.24
C LEU A 24 13.33 14.93 6.62
N ASP A 25 12.08 14.67 7.03
CA ASP A 25 11.76 13.96 8.27
C ASP A 25 11.98 12.45 8.13
N LEU A 26 11.59 11.89 6.99
CA LEU A 26 11.73 10.48 6.70
C LEU A 26 13.20 10.03 6.69
N ARG A 27 14.11 10.81 6.09
CA ARG A 27 15.52 10.41 5.90
C ARG A 27 16.22 10.06 7.22
N ALA A 28 15.86 10.73 8.32
CA ALA A 28 16.43 10.48 9.64
C ALA A 28 15.88 9.21 10.29
N ARG A 29 14.71 8.73 9.84
CA ARG A 29 13.97 7.60 10.42
C ARG A 29 13.95 6.36 9.52
N ILE A 30 14.66 6.38 8.39
CA ILE A 30 14.80 5.24 7.47
C ILE A 30 15.06 3.90 8.19
N PRO A 31 16.04 3.78 9.10
CA PRO A 31 16.30 2.50 9.75
C PRO A 31 15.13 2.04 10.63
N GLN A 32 14.44 2.98 11.28
CA GLN A 32 13.27 2.68 12.11
C GLN A 32 12.09 2.21 11.25
N VAL A 33 11.84 2.87 10.11
CA VAL A 33 10.76 2.50 9.18
C VAL A 33 11.02 1.13 8.57
N ILE A 34 12.24 0.86 8.12
CA ILE A 34 12.62 -0.46 7.57
C ILE A 34 12.51 -1.54 8.65
N ALA A 35 13.06 -1.31 9.84
CA ALA A 35 12.99 -2.26 10.94
C ALA A 35 11.53 -2.57 11.31
N ALA A 36 10.72 -1.55 11.58
CA ALA A 36 9.32 -1.73 11.96
C ALA A 36 8.49 -2.43 10.88
N GLY A 37 8.75 -2.13 9.60
CA GLY A 37 8.06 -2.77 8.47
C GLY A 37 8.49 -4.20 8.16
N LEU A 38 9.61 -4.67 8.72
CA LEU A 38 10.13 -6.02 8.49
C LEU A 38 9.75 -7.02 9.57
N VAL A 39 9.61 -6.60 10.83
CA VAL A 39 9.39 -7.54 11.95
C VAL A 39 8.15 -8.40 11.72
N SER A 40 6.98 -7.78 11.52
CA SER A 40 5.74 -8.54 11.37
C SER A 40 5.74 -9.44 10.13
N PRO A 41 6.16 -8.96 8.94
CA PRO A 41 6.22 -9.81 7.77
C PRO A 41 7.21 -10.97 7.88
N LEU A 42 8.36 -10.77 8.53
CA LEU A 42 9.31 -11.84 8.80
C LEU A 42 8.71 -12.90 9.70
N ILE A 43 8.03 -12.50 10.78
CA ILE A 43 7.35 -13.44 11.68
C ILE A 43 6.32 -14.25 10.89
N TYR A 44 5.53 -13.63 10.01
CA TYR A 44 4.55 -14.34 9.19
C TYR A 44 5.19 -15.27 8.17
N ILE A 45 6.26 -14.85 7.51
CA ILE A 45 7.01 -15.71 6.58
C ILE A 45 7.60 -16.92 7.32
N LEU A 46 8.15 -16.73 8.52
CA LEU A 46 8.70 -17.83 9.31
C LEU A 46 7.59 -18.75 9.84
N ALA A 47 6.55 -18.19 10.47
CA ALA A 47 5.47 -18.96 11.07
C ALA A 47 4.64 -19.73 10.03
N PHE A 48 4.21 -19.05 8.97
CA PHE A 48 3.37 -19.66 7.94
C PHE A 48 4.22 -20.34 6.86
N GLY A 49 5.30 -19.71 6.39
CA GLY A 49 6.12 -20.27 5.32
C GLY A 49 6.86 -21.54 5.73
N LEU A 50 7.51 -21.57 6.90
CA LEU A 50 8.23 -22.77 7.38
C LEU A 50 7.33 -23.71 8.18
N GLY A 51 6.55 -23.15 9.11
CA GLY A 51 5.67 -23.95 9.97
C GLY A 51 4.53 -24.59 9.19
N LEU A 52 3.61 -23.77 8.68
CA LEU A 52 2.42 -24.25 7.97
C LEU A 52 2.75 -24.82 6.58
N GLY A 53 3.73 -24.25 5.88
CA GLY A 53 4.17 -24.74 4.57
C GLY A 53 4.64 -26.20 4.60
N SER A 54 5.38 -26.61 5.64
CA SER A 54 5.82 -28.01 5.79
C SER A 54 4.67 -29.00 6.02
N ALA A 55 3.51 -28.54 6.51
CA ALA A 55 2.30 -29.34 6.68
C ALA A 55 1.45 -29.36 5.40
N LEU A 56 1.33 -28.23 4.70
CA LEU A 56 0.52 -28.09 3.49
C LEU A 56 1.19 -28.67 2.25
N ASP A 57 2.51 -28.51 2.09
CA ASP A 57 3.26 -29.07 0.95
C ASP A 57 3.24 -30.63 0.96
N ARG A 58 2.93 -31.25 2.10
CA ARG A 58 2.72 -32.71 2.22
C ARG A 58 1.31 -33.18 1.84
N SER A 59 0.38 -32.26 1.65
CA SER A 59 -1.04 -32.57 1.44
C SER A 59 -1.50 -32.47 -0.02
N ASP A 60 -0.58 -32.32 -0.97
CA ASP A 60 -0.84 -32.25 -2.44
C ASP A 60 -1.95 -31.26 -2.83
N ILE A 61 -2.16 -30.20 -2.05
CA ILE A 61 -3.16 -29.18 -2.35
C ILE A 61 -2.61 -28.29 -3.47
N PRO A 62 -3.25 -28.22 -4.64
CA PRO A 62 -2.75 -27.42 -5.75
C PRO A 62 -2.84 -25.93 -5.39
N PHE A 63 -1.69 -25.28 -5.18
CA PHE A 63 -1.61 -23.83 -5.16
C PHE A 63 -1.62 -23.33 -6.60
N ALA A 64 -2.67 -22.61 -7.00
CA ALA A 64 -2.93 -22.23 -8.40
C ALA A 64 -1.83 -21.40 -9.09
N ALA A 65 -0.83 -20.92 -8.35
CA ALA A 65 0.21 -20.03 -8.87
C ALA A 65 1.57 -20.14 -8.12
N GLY A 66 1.90 -21.26 -7.47
CA GLY A 66 3.20 -21.41 -6.79
C GLY A 66 3.57 -22.88 -6.53
N GLU A 67 4.86 -23.22 -6.63
CA GLU A 67 5.33 -24.60 -6.45
C GLU A 67 5.33 -25.04 -4.97
N THR A 68 5.45 -24.07 -4.05
CA THR A 68 5.42 -24.29 -2.60
C THR A 68 4.61 -23.20 -1.90
N TYR A 69 4.11 -23.48 -0.70
CA TYR A 69 3.38 -22.49 0.09
C TYR A 69 4.21 -21.22 0.38
N LEU A 70 5.53 -21.35 0.55
CA LEU A 70 6.43 -20.21 0.70
C LEU A 70 6.42 -19.31 -0.55
N GLN A 71 6.45 -19.88 -1.75
CA GLN A 71 6.34 -19.12 -2.99
C GLN A 71 4.97 -18.43 -3.11
N PHE A 72 3.91 -19.09 -2.65
CA PHE A 72 2.56 -18.54 -2.67
C PHE A 72 2.40 -17.29 -1.78
N ILE A 73 2.97 -17.31 -0.57
CA ILE A 73 2.78 -16.27 0.44
C ILE A 73 3.67 -15.03 0.19
N LEU A 74 4.86 -15.19 -0.41
CA LEU A 74 5.84 -14.10 -0.57
C LEU A 74 5.30 -12.84 -1.28
N PRO A 75 4.68 -12.92 -2.48
CA PRO A 75 4.05 -11.74 -3.11
C PRO A 75 2.95 -11.12 -2.24
N GLY A 76 2.18 -11.97 -1.54
CA GLY A 76 1.14 -11.53 -0.60
C GLY A 76 1.71 -10.74 0.57
N MET A 77 2.85 -11.17 1.11
CA MET A 77 3.55 -10.48 2.19
C MET A 77 4.13 -9.14 1.76
N ILE A 78 4.61 -9.03 0.51
CA ILE A 78 5.06 -7.77 -0.07
C ILE A 78 3.88 -6.79 -0.18
N ALA A 79 2.71 -7.23 -0.66
CA ALA A 79 1.49 -6.42 -0.71
C ALA A 79 1.01 -6.00 0.69
N LEU A 80 1.02 -6.92 1.65
CA LEU A 80 0.57 -6.69 3.01
C LEU A 80 1.44 -5.65 3.73
N SER A 81 2.77 -5.79 3.62
CA SER A 81 3.71 -4.87 4.24
C SER A 81 3.62 -3.47 3.63
N SER A 82 3.60 -3.37 2.30
CA SER A 82 3.44 -2.08 1.61
C SER A 82 2.12 -1.40 2.00
N MET A 83 1.01 -2.14 2.07
CA MET A 83 -0.27 -1.61 2.54
C MET A 83 -0.17 -1.05 3.96
N THR A 84 0.29 -1.87 4.91
CA THR A 84 0.33 -1.53 6.33
C THR A 84 1.21 -0.30 6.58
N ILE A 85 2.37 -0.25 5.93
CA ILE A 85 3.32 0.85 6.09
C ILE A 85 2.86 2.10 5.36
N SER A 86 2.36 2.01 4.12
CA SER A 86 1.86 3.19 3.41
C SER A 86 0.67 3.84 4.11
N PHE A 87 -0.30 3.04 4.59
CA PHE A 87 -1.43 3.55 5.37
C PHE A 87 -0.97 4.13 6.71
N GLY A 88 -0.30 3.32 7.53
CA GLY A 88 0.05 3.73 8.88
C GLY A 88 0.94 4.96 8.89
N SER A 89 1.98 4.98 8.05
CA SER A 89 2.93 6.08 8.03
C SER A 89 2.34 7.41 7.58
N THR A 90 1.33 7.42 6.70
CA THR A 90 0.66 8.66 6.26
C THR A 90 -0.35 9.14 7.29
N THR A 91 -1.16 8.23 7.84
CA THR A 91 -2.12 8.57 8.90
C THR A 91 -1.43 9.11 10.15
N PHE A 92 -0.35 8.45 10.59
CA PHE A 92 0.43 8.93 11.73
C PHE A 92 1.21 10.21 11.44
N SER A 93 1.70 10.42 10.20
CA SER A 93 2.32 11.70 9.81
C SER A 93 1.36 12.87 10.03
N ILE A 94 0.18 12.80 9.42
CA ILE A 94 -0.81 13.88 9.47
C ILE A 94 -1.36 14.06 10.90
N CYS A 95 -1.65 12.96 11.58
CA CYS A 95 -2.08 13.01 12.98
C CYS A 95 -1.00 13.64 13.88
N GLY A 96 0.27 13.34 13.62
CA GLY A 96 1.39 13.88 14.39
C GLY A 96 1.63 15.36 14.14
N GLU A 97 1.57 15.78 12.88
CA GLU A 97 1.64 17.18 12.48
C GLU A 97 0.51 18.02 13.08
N ARG A 98 -0.69 17.43 13.19
CA ARG A 98 -1.86 18.09 13.77
C ARG A 98 -1.80 18.18 15.29
N LEU A 99 -1.48 17.08 15.97
CA LEU A 99 -1.59 16.99 17.42
C LEU A 99 -0.33 17.44 18.17
N TYR A 100 0.86 17.17 17.61
CA TYR A 100 2.13 17.41 18.31
C TYR A 100 2.86 18.62 17.75
N SER A 101 3.16 18.61 16.46
CA SER A 101 3.97 19.67 15.84
C SER A 101 3.17 20.96 15.60
N LYS A 102 1.83 20.87 15.56
CA LYS A 102 0.90 21.95 15.21
C LYS A 102 1.18 22.63 13.85
N THR A 103 1.97 21.97 13.00
CA THR A 103 2.38 22.47 11.67
C THR A 103 1.31 22.20 10.61
N PHE A 104 0.34 21.34 10.90
CA PHE A 104 -0.71 20.99 9.94
C PHE A 104 -1.56 22.21 9.52
N GLU A 105 -1.88 23.11 10.46
CA GLU A 105 -2.62 24.35 10.17
C GLU A 105 -1.81 25.30 9.29
N GLU A 106 -0.50 25.38 9.50
CA GLU A 106 0.40 26.19 8.65
C GLU A 106 0.44 25.67 7.20
N VAL A 107 0.41 24.35 7.03
CA VAL A 107 0.38 23.71 5.70
C VAL A 107 -0.92 24.03 4.96
N LEU A 108 -2.04 24.18 5.66
CA LEU A 108 -3.32 24.54 5.04
C LEU A 108 -3.34 26.00 4.53
N LEU A 109 -2.57 26.90 5.16
CA LEU A 109 -2.45 28.32 4.76
C LEU A 109 -1.57 28.53 3.53
N LEU A 110 -0.85 27.51 3.08
CA LEU A 110 -0.03 27.60 1.87
C LEU A 110 -0.93 27.85 0.65
N PRO A 111 -0.55 28.77 -0.27
CA PRO A 111 -1.30 29.06 -1.48
C PRO A 111 -1.06 27.96 -2.55
N VAL A 112 -1.29 26.71 -2.17
CA VAL A 112 -1.10 25.51 -3.00
C VAL A 112 -2.45 24.85 -3.27
N HIS A 113 -2.56 24.22 -4.44
CA HIS A 113 -3.78 23.52 -4.80
C HIS A 113 -4.04 22.32 -3.85
N PRO A 114 -5.28 22.06 -3.39
CA PRO A 114 -5.61 20.96 -2.48
C PRO A 114 -5.12 19.58 -2.95
N LEU A 115 -5.21 19.33 -4.27
CA LEU A 115 -4.66 18.12 -4.89
C LEU A 115 -3.15 17.98 -4.68
N SER A 116 -2.40 19.08 -4.69
CA SER A 116 -0.95 19.06 -4.47
C SER A 116 -0.60 18.65 -3.05
N LEU A 117 -1.36 19.14 -2.05
CA LEU A 117 -1.22 18.72 -0.65
C LEU A 117 -1.47 17.22 -0.52
N PHE A 118 -2.57 16.74 -1.10
CA PHE A 118 -2.90 15.31 -1.09
C PHE A 118 -1.80 14.46 -1.74
N LEU A 119 -1.39 14.81 -2.96
CA LEU A 119 -0.38 14.06 -3.71
C LEU A 119 0.98 14.08 -3.01
N GLY A 120 1.40 15.22 -2.45
CA GLY A 120 2.66 15.32 -1.71
C GLY A 120 2.71 14.39 -0.49
N LYS A 121 1.65 14.40 0.32
CA LYS A 121 1.50 13.49 1.47
C LYS A 121 1.40 12.02 1.03
N MET A 122 0.66 11.75 -0.05
CA MET A 122 0.52 10.40 -0.60
C MET A 122 1.87 9.86 -1.11
N ILE A 123 2.65 10.65 -1.84
CA ILE A 123 3.98 10.23 -2.34
C ILE A 123 4.91 9.88 -1.18
N ALA A 124 4.87 10.61 -0.06
CA ALA A 124 5.64 10.27 1.13
C ALA A 124 5.28 8.87 1.67
N GLY A 125 3.98 8.55 1.71
CA GLY A 125 3.51 7.20 2.05
C GLY A 125 3.89 6.13 1.06
N VAL A 126 3.90 6.46 -0.23
CA VAL A 126 4.34 5.55 -1.29
C VAL A 126 5.79 5.17 -1.09
N VAL A 127 6.65 6.15 -0.87
CA VAL A 127 8.08 5.91 -0.67
C VAL A 127 8.33 5.05 0.57
N ARG A 128 7.66 5.31 1.70
CA ARG A 128 7.78 4.50 2.92
C ARG A 128 7.35 3.05 2.71
N GLY A 129 6.23 2.84 2.01
CA GLY A 129 5.74 1.51 1.65
C GLY A 129 6.67 0.78 0.67
N LEU A 130 7.23 1.48 -0.30
CA LEU A 130 8.20 0.93 -1.24
C LEU A 130 9.51 0.54 -0.54
N MET A 131 10.00 1.33 0.40
CA MET A 131 11.23 1.01 1.14
C MET A 131 11.10 -0.29 1.94
N THR A 132 9.98 -0.46 2.64
CA THR A 132 9.71 -1.66 3.46
C THR A 132 9.41 -2.90 2.61
N SER A 133 8.59 -2.74 1.57
CA SER A 133 8.32 -3.83 0.62
C SER A 133 9.54 -4.22 -0.21
N ALA A 134 10.43 -3.28 -0.54
CA ALA A 134 11.71 -3.59 -1.19
C ALA A 134 12.61 -4.46 -0.31
N SER A 135 12.63 -4.23 1.01
CA SER A 135 13.37 -5.10 1.93
C SER A 135 12.84 -6.53 1.93
N ILE A 136 11.51 -6.71 1.88
CA ILE A 136 10.90 -8.05 1.78
C ILE A 136 11.13 -8.65 0.39
N LEU A 137 11.10 -7.84 -0.66
CA LEU A 137 11.38 -8.27 -2.02
C LEU A 137 12.81 -8.81 -2.17
N VAL A 138 13.80 -8.19 -1.51
CA VAL A 138 15.17 -8.73 -1.44
C VAL A 138 15.17 -10.12 -0.79
N ILE A 139 14.45 -10.29 0.32
CA ILE A 139 14.32 -11.60 1.00
C ILE A 139 13.64 -12.62 0.08
N ALA A 140 12.57 -12.22 -0.62
CA ALA A 140 11.85 -13.09 -1.55
C ALA A 140 12.73 -13.57 -2.72
N ILE A 141 13.54 -12.67 -3.29
CA ILE A 141 14.49 -13.01 -4.36
C ILE A 141 15.58 -13.95 -3.84
N ILE A 142 16.14 -13.69 -2.66
CA ILE A 142 17.16 -14.58 -2.07
C ILE A 142 16.58 -15.97 -1.78
N ALA A 143 15.36 -16.04 -1.24
CA ALA A 143 14.73 -17.30 -0.86
C ALA A 143 14.27 -18.14 -2.06
N THR A 144 13.86 -17.51 -3.17
CA THR A 144 13.28 -18.21 -4.33
C THR A 144 14.19 -18.25 -5.56
N GLN A 145 15.24 -17.42 -5.59
CA GLN A 145 16.10 -17.17 -6.75
C GLN A 145 15.35 -16.73 -8.03
N LYS A 146 14.09 -16.31 -7.92
CA LYS A 146 13.28 -15.87 -9.07
C LYS A 146 13.49 -14.38 -9.33
N ILE A 147 14.04 -14.03 -10.49
CA ILE A 147 14.23 -12.62 -10.90
C ILE A 147 12.88 -11.98 -11.32
N THR A 148 11.84 -12.78 -11.55
CA THR A 148 10.50 -12.30 -11.97
C THR A 148 9.86 -11.31 -10.99
N PHE A 149 10.29 -11.27 -9.72
CA PHE A 149 9.89 -10.22 -8.77
C PHE A 149 10.28 -8.80 -9.21
N LEU A 150 11.27 -8.65 -10.10
CA LEU A 150 11.69 -7.37 -10.68
C LEU A 150 10.96 -7.02 -11.98
N HIS A 151 9.97 -7.82 -12.39
CA HIS A 151 9.22 -7.56 -13.62
C HIS A 151 8.51 -6.18 -13.53
N PRO A 152 8.54 -5.34 -14.58
CA PRO A 152 7.97 -3.99 -14.53
C PRO A 152 6.49 -3.95 -14.11
N LEU A 153 5.72 -4.95 -14.52
CA LEU A 153 4.31 -5.09 -14.12
C LEU A 153 4.16 -5.29 -12.61
N PHE A 154 5.04 -6.09 -11.99
CA PHE A 154 5.04 -6.30 -10.54
C PHE A 154 5.29 -4.98 -9.81
N LEU A 155 6.31 -4.23 -10.22
CA LEU A 155 6.65 -2.94 -9.63
C LEU A 155 5.52 -1.92 -9.83
N LEU A 156 4.86 -1.91 -10.99
CA LEU A 156 3.71 -1.05 -11.25
C LEU A 156 2.56 -1.33 -10.26
N ILE A 157 2.17 -2.60 -10.11
CA ILE A 157 1.10 -2.99 -9.16
C ILE A 157 1.50 -2.64 -7.74
N LEU A 158 2.77 -2.84 -7.36
CA LEU A 158 3.27 -2.51 -6.04
C LEU A 158 3.19 -1.00 -5.77
N VAL A 159 3.56 -0.16 -6.75
CA VAL A 159 3.42 1.30 -6.65
C VAL A 159 1.95 1.70 -6.53
N LEU A 160 1.05 1.09 -7.30
CA LEU A 160 -0.40 1.33 -7.20
C LEU A 160 -0.93 0.94 -5.82
N ASN A 161 -0.50 -0.20 -5.27
CA ASN A 161 -0.86 -0.63 -3.91
C ASN A 161 -0.45 0.41 -2.87
N CYS A 162 0.82 0.83 -2.92
CA CYS A 162 1.33 1.87 -2.06
C CYS A 162 0.54 3.19 -2.21
N ALA A 163 0.18 3.58 -3.43
CA ALA A 163 -0.55 4.82 -3.70
C ALA A 163 -1.98 4.78 -3.15
N ILE A 164 -2.69 3.67 -3.36
CA ILE A 164 -4.05 3.47 -2.82
C ILE A 164 -4.03 3.55 -1.30
N PHE A 165 -3.14 2.81 -0.64
CA PHE A 165 -3.11 2.76 0.82
C PHE A 165 -2.52 4.01 1.46
N ALA A 166 -1.56 4.67 0.82
CA ALA A 166 -1.14 6.01 1.22
C ALA A 166 -2.29 7.01 1.06
N GLY A 167 -3.07 6.96 -0.02
CA GLY A 167 -4.23 7.83 -0.23
C GLY A 167 -5.33 7.62 0.82
N ILE A 168 -5.67 6.37 1.13
CA ILE A 168 -6.58 6.04 2.24
C ILE A 168 -6.03 6.56 3.55
N GLY A 169 -4.71 6.40 3.79
CA GLY A 169 -4.07 6.86 5.01
C GLY A 169 -4.04 8.39 5.16
N VAL A 170 -3.90 9.12 4.05
CA VAL A 170 -4.04 10.59 4.02
C VAL A 170 -5.46 11.00 4.38
N ILE A 171 -6.47 10.43 3.72
CA ILE A 171 -7.89 10.70 4.01
C ILE A 171 -8.21 10.37 5.47
N ALA A 172 -7.77 9.22 5.97
CA ALA A 172 -7.93 8.84 7.36
C ALA A 172 -7.27 9.87 8.30
N GLY A 173 -6.03 10.27 8.03
CA GLY A 173 -5.29 11.25 8.82
C GLY A 173 -6.00 12.60 8.90
N LEU A 174 -6.62 13.04 7.80
CA LEU A 174 -7.40 14.29 7.75
C LEU A 174 -8.64 14.28 8.64
N ASN A 175 -9.24 13.11 8.88
CA ASN A 175 -10.48 12.98 9.66
C ASN A 175 -10.21 12.67 11.14
N VAL A 176 -9.00 12.25 11.48
CA VAL A 176 -8.65 11.85 12.85
C VAL A 176 -8.29 13.05 13.72
N LYS A 177 -8.81 13.03 14.96
CA LYS A 177 -8.56 14.03 16.02
C LYS A 177 -7.79 13.49 17.23
N SER A 178 -7.52 12.18 17.30
CA SER A 178 -6.78 11.56 18.40
C SER A 178 -6.04 10.29 17.95
N ILE A 179 -5.01 9.88 18.68
CA ILE A 179 -4.31 8.62 18.39
C ILE A 179 -5.23 7.41 18.54
N GLU A 180 -6.18 7.42 19.49
CA GLU A 180 -7.11 6.29 19.62
C GLU A 180 -7.94 6.12 18.35
N SER A 181 -8.32 7.23 17.69
CA SER A 181 -9.07 7.19 16.44
C SER A 181 -8.25 6.59 15.29
N VAL A 182 -6.92 6.83 15.24
CA VAL A 182 -6.03 6.14 14.30
C VAL A 182 -6.04 4.64 14.56
N GLY A 183 -5.93 4.23 15.83
CA GLY A 183 -5.97 2.83 16.24
C GLY A 183 -7.28 2.14 15.84
N LEU A 184 -8.42 2.81 16.01
CA LEU A 184 -9.73 2.30 15.58
C LEU A 184 -9.77 2.08 14.07
N LEU A 185 -9.35 3.06 13.26
CA LEU A 185 -9.32 2.90 11.80
C LEU A 185 -8.42 1.74 11.37
N ASN A 186 -7.25 1.60 11.99
CA ASN A 186 -6.36 0.47 11.72
C ASN A 186 -7.03 -0.88 12.04
N ASN A 187 -7.67 -0.99 13.20
CA ASN A 187 -8.30 -2.25 13.65
C ASN A 187 -9.58 -2.62 12.89
N PHE A 188 -10.34 -1.64 12.40
CA PHE A 188 -11.59 -1.90 11.66
C PHE A 188 -11.40 -2.03 10.16
N LEU A 189 -10.36 -1.42 9.59
CA LEU A 189 -10.14 -1.40 8.13
C LEU A 189 -8.92 -2.21 7.71
N ILE A 190 -7.75 -1.93 8.29
CA ILE A 190 -6.48 -2.51 7.83
C ILE A 190 -6.32 -3.94 8.32
N VAL A 191 -6.57 -4.20 9.60
CA VAL A 191 -6.40 -5.55 10.16
C VAL A 191 -7.31 -6.58 9.49
N PRO A 192 -8.64 -6.36 9.32
CA PRO A 192 -9.49 -7.35 8.67
C PRO A 192 -9.11 -7.56 7.21
N MET A 193 -8.79 -6.48 6.48
CA MET A 193 -8.35 -6.56 5.09
C MET A 193 -7.01 -7.28 4.94
N SER A 194 -6.10 -7.18 5.92
CA SER A 194 -4.81 -7.88 5.94
C SER A 194 -4.95 -9.39 5.89
N PHE A 195 -5.95 -9.92 6.59
CA PHE A 195 -6.24 -11.35 6.61
C PHE A 195 -7.15 -11.80 5.47
N LEU A 196 -8.14 -10.97 5.10
CA LEU A 196 -9.13 -11.32 4.08
C LEU A 196 -8.66 -11.04 2.64
N GLY A 197 -7.65 -10.20 2.43
CA GLY A 197 -7.22 -9.72 1.10
C GLY A 197 -6.43 -10.73 0.25
N GLY A 198 -6.62 -12.04 0.44
CA GLY A 198 -5.98 -13.08 -0.40
C GLY A 198 -4.46 -13.18 -0.25
N THR A 199 -3.93 -12.72 0.89
CA THR A 199 -2.49 -12.76 1.25
C THR A 199 -2.06 -14.18 1.62
N PHE A 200 -2.84 -14.86 2.48
CA PHE A 200 -2.54 -16.18 3.04
C PHE A 200 -3.25 -17.34 2.32
N PHE A 201 -4.29 -17.06 1.54
CA PHE A 201 -5.09 -18.07 0.84
C PHE A 201 -5.47 -17.60 -0.57
N ASP A 202 -5.90 -18.53 -1.42
CA ASP A 202 -6.42 -18.22 -2.75
C ASP A 202 -7.89 -17.74 -2.65
N PRO A 203 -8.25 -16.52 -3.11
CA PRO A 203 -9.63 -16.05 -3.12
C PRO A 203 -10.62 -16.95 -3.89
N ASN A 204 -10.14 -17.80 -4.80
CA ASN A 204 -10.99 -18.63 -5.63
C ASN A 204 -11.58 -19.84 -4.92
N VAL A 205 -10.96 -20.32 -3.85
CA VAL A 205 -11.43 -21.49 -3.09
C VAL A 205 -12.53 -21.15 -2.06
N LEU A 206 -12.86 -19.88 -1.90
CA LEU A 206 -13.83 -19.43 -0.92
C LEU A 206 -15.29 -19.68 -1.37
N PRO A 207 -16.20 -19.94 -0.41
CA PRO A 207 -17.64 -19.94 -0.66
C PRO A 207 -18.11 -18.61 -1.26
N PHE A 208 -19.16 -18.65 -2.08
CA PHE A 208 -19.65 -17.51 -2.85
C PHE A 208 -19.82 -16.21 -2.04
N VAL A 209 -20.41 -16.29 -0.84
CA VAL A 209 -20.64 -15.11 0.02
C VAL A 209 -19.33 -14.45 0.45
N LEU A 210 -18.36 -15.26 0.91
CA LEU A 210 -17.05 -14.74 1.31
C LEU A 210 -16.25 -14.22 0.13
N LYS A 211 -16.39 -14.87 -1.04
CA LYS A 211 -15.78 -14.42 -2.28
C LYS A 211 -16.20 -12.99 -2.60
N ILE A 212 -17.50 -12.66 -2.55
CA ILE A 212 -17.98 -11.29 -2.79
C ILE A 212 -17.28 -10.27 -1.88
N VAL A 213 -17.21 -10.56 -0.57
CA VAL A 213 -16.59 -9.65 0.41
C VAL A 213 -15.11 -9.43 0.11
N VAL A 214 -14.37 -10.50 -0.17
CA VAL A 214 -12.94 -10.45 -0.45
C VAL A 214 -12.66 -9.69 -1.74
N TYR A 215 -13.46 -9.86 -2.79
CA TYR A 215 -13.30 -9.10 -4.03
C TYR A 215 -13.74 -7.63 -3.93
N CYS A 216 -14.40 -7.18 -2.86
CA CYS A 216 -14.58 -5.75 -2.60
C CYS A 216 -13.31 -5.06 -2.09
N LEU A 217 -12.33 -5.83 -1.61
CA LEU A 217 -11.10 -5.29 -1.01
C LEU A 217 -10.04 -5.01 -2.09
N PRO A 218 -9.46 -3.79 -2.13
CA PRO A 218 -8.41 -3.47 -3.11
C PRO A 218 -7.18 -4.38 -2.96
N LEU A 219 -6.87 -4.83 -1.73
CA LEU A 219 -5.74 -5.72 -1.46
C LEU A 219 -5.85 -7.04 -2.23
N THR A 220 -7.07 -7.58 -2.42
CA THR A 220 -7.30 -8.83 -3.15
C THR A 220 -6.86 -8.76 -4.61
N TYR A 221 -7.13 -7.63 -5.27
CA TYR A 221 -6.69 -7.41 -6.64
C TYR A 221 -5.17 -7.31 -6.71
N VAL A 222 -4.56 -6.61 -5.75
CA VAL A 222 -3.10 -6.48 -5.66
C VAL A 222 -2.43 -7.82 -5.43
N THR A 223 -2.84 -8.60 -4.43
CA THR A 223 -2.22 -9.89 -4.10
C THR A 223 -2.33 -10.88 -5.24
N THR A 224 -3.52 -10.96 -5.86
CA THR A 224 -3.75 -11.81 -7.05
C THR A 224 -2.88 -11.38 -8.22
N SER A 225 -2.80 -10.08 -8.51
CA SER A 225 -1.99 -9.54 -9.59
C SER A 225 -0.49 -9.71 -9.36
N LEU A 226 0.02 -9.41 -8.15
CA LEU A 226 1.43 -9.61 -7.82
C LEU A 226 1.84 -11.08 -7.94
N ARG A 227 1.00 -12.01 -7.46
CA ARG A 227 1.26 -13.45 -7.57
C ARG A 227 1.29 -13.89 -9.04
N SER A 228 0.30 -13.47 -9.83
CA SER A 228 0.26 -13.78 -11.27
C SER A 228 1.45 -13.18 -12.03
N ALA A 229 1.91 -11.98 -11.68
CA ALA A 229 3.05 -11.34 -12.33
C ALA A 229 4.38 -12.07 -12.10
N VAL A 230 4.51 -12.85 -11.01
CA VAL A 230 5.71 -13.61 -10.68
C VAL A 230 5.68 -15.02 -11.26
N TYR A 231 4.52 -15.68 -11.22
CA TYR A 231 4.44 -17.13 -11.43
C TYR A 231 3.64 -17.55 -12.67
N LEU A 232 2.80 -16.68 -13.23
CA LEU A 232 1.96 -17.01 -14.38
C LEU A 232 2.46 -16.31 -15.66
N PRO A 233 2.23 -16.89 -16.84
CA PRO A 233 2.45 -16.21 -18.11
C PRO A 233 1.56 -14.96 -18.22
N LEU A 234 2.02 -13.95 -18.98
CA LEU A 234 1.25 -12.71 -19.19
C LEU A 234 -0.15 -12.93 -19.80
N SER A 235 -0.37 -14.05 -20.51
CA SER A 235 -1.67 -14.42 -21.05
C SER A 235 -2.72 -14.73 -19.97
N GLN A 236 -2.29 -15.15 -18.77
CA GLN A 236 -3.16 -15.47 -17.64
C GLN A 236 -3.19 -14.37 -16.58
N PHE A 237 -2.53 -13.23 -16.85
CA PHE A 237 -2.54 -12.10 -15.93
C PHE A 237 -3.96 -11.49 -15.85
N PRO A 238 -4.46 -11.16 -14.64
CA PRO A 238 -5.77 -10.52 -14.46
C PRO A 238 -5.72 -9.05 -14.86
N TRP A 239 -5.83 -8.78 -16.16
CA TRP A 239 -5.77 -7.43 -16.73
C TRP A 239 -6.84 -6.48 -16.20
N PHE A 240 -7.96 -7.02 -15.67
CA PHE A 240 -9.02 -6.23 -15.04
C PHE A 240 -8.58 -5.57 -13.72
N SER A 241 -7.57 -6.11 -13.02
CA SER A 241 -7.13 -5.55 -11.74
C SER A 241 -6.49 -4.16 -11.91
N VAL A 242 -5.72 -3.94 -12.97
CA VAL A 242 -5.02 -2.68 -13.22
C VAL A 242 -5.97 -1.48 -13.34
N PRO A 243 -7.00 -1.49 -14.22
CA PRO A 243 -7.94 -0.39 -14.30
C PRO A 243 -8.75 -0.21 -13.01
N ILE A 244 -9.11 -1.29 -12.30
CA ILE A 244 -9.80 -1.20 -11.00
C ILE A 244 -8.93 -0.42 -10.00
N LEU A 245 -7.66 -0.80 -9.85
CA LEU A 245 -6.74 -0.14 -8.94
C LEU A 245 -6.49 1.32 -9.33
N LEU A 246 -6.38 1.62 -10.64
CA LEU A 246 -6.27 3.00 -11.13
C LEU A 246 -7.51 3.83 -10.81
N VAL A 247 -8.72 3.28 -11.04
CA VAL A 247 -9.97 3.96 -10.73
C VAL A 247 -10.06 4.24 -9.22
N VAL A 248 -9.73 3.27 -8.37
CA VAL A 248 -9.67 3.46 -6.91
C VAL A 248 -8.70 4.58 -6.56
N GLY A 249 -7.49 4.58 -7.13
CA GLY A 249 -6.49 5.64 -6.90
C GLY A 249 -6.98 7.03 -7.32
N ILE A 250 -7.64 7.15 -8.48
CA ILE A 250 -8.20 8.42 -8.98
C ILE A 250 -9.34 8.90 -8.07
N VAL A 251 -10.23 8.01 -7.66
CA VAL A 251 -11.35 8.32 -6.75
C VAL A 251 -10.81 8.81 -5.41
N LEU A 252 -9.80 8.15 -4.84
CA LEU A 252 -9.16 8.57 -3.60
C LEU A 252 -8.49 9.95 -3.75
N ALA A 253 -7.83 10.22 -4.87
CA ALA A 253 -7.24 11.53 -5.13
C ALA A 253 -8.30 12.64 -5.23
N GLY A 254 -9.45 12.36 -5.84
CA GLY A 254 -10.59 13.28 -5.88
C GLY A 254 -11.18 13.56 -4.50
N ILE A 255 -11.42 12.50 -3.71
CA ILE A 255 -11.94 12.63 -2.33
C ILE A 255 -10.95 13.39 -1.45
N GLY A 256 -9.67 13.04 -1.52
CA GLY A 256 -8.62 13.69 -0.74
C GLY A 256 -8.48 15.18 -1.07
N ALA A 257 -8.49 15.53 -2.35
CA ALA A 257 -8.45 16.93 -2.77
C ALA A 257 -9.68 17.72 -2.27
N HIS A 258 -10.88 17.12 -2.31
CA HIS A 258 -12.10 17.72 -1.78
C HIS A 258 -12.04 17.91 -0.25
N GLN A 259 -11.46 16.96 0.49
CA GLN A 259 -11.30 17.10 1.93
C GLN A 259 -10.30 18.19 2.30
N PHE A 260 -9.20 18.32 1.57
CA PHE A 260 -8.25 19.42 1.77
C PHE A 260 -8.88 20.78 1.46
N SER A 261 -9.66 20.91 0.38
CA SER A 261 -10.32 22.19 0.06
C SER A 261 -11.28 22.61 1.16
N HIS A 262 -12.06 21.68 1.72
CA HIS A 262 -13.02 22.01 2.78
C HIS A 262 -12.35 22.35 4.14
N GLN A 263 -11.07 22.03 4.33
CA GLN A 263 -10.32 22.41 5.52
C GLN A 263 -9.56 23.73 5.36
N GLN A 264 -9.46 24.26 4.14
CA GLN A 264 -8.85 25.57 3.86
C GLN A 264 -9.85 26.73 3.98
N ASP A 265 -11.15 26.44 3.92
CA ASP A 265 -12.26 27.38 4.13
C ASP A 265 -12.51 27.64 5.63
#